data_AF-A0A9P6LP58-F1
#
_entry.id   AF-A0A9P6LP58-F1
#
_cell.length_a   1.000
_cell.length_b   1.000
_cell.length_c   1.000
_cell.angle_alpha   90.00
_cell.angle_beta   90.00
_cell.angle_gamma   90.00
#
_symmetry.space_group_name_H-M   'P 1'
#
loop_
_entity.id
_entity.type
_entity.pdbx_description
1 polymer ?
#
loop_
_entity_poly.entity_id
_entity_poly.type
_entity_poly.pdbx_seq_one_letter_code
_entity_poly.pdbx_strand_id
1 'polypeptide(L)'
;MSTSRIDDIVKTALAEVPSAFNSQSNRVIVLHGAQHERLWNITEDILKAKVPEEKWGRTHAKMAMFKRAAGTILFFVDEEVVEDLQETYKTYADTVPFWAAQSDGMLQYALWTLLAGEGIGANLQHYNPLIDEQVERVWNVPKEWKLSGQLVFGGITGKPGSKGYMPMEDRFKSYA
;
A
#
# COMPACT_ATOMS: atom_id res chain seq x y z
N MET A 1 2.26 20.43 -0.92
CA MET A 1 3.28 19.84 -0.04
C MET A 1 4.48 19.43 -0.88
N SER A 2 5.71 19.59 -0.39
CA SER A 2 6.90 19.13 -1.12
C SER A 2 7.01 17.60 -1.09
N THR A 3 7.71 17.03 -2.06
CA THR A 3 8.04 15.59 -2.07
C THR A 3 8.86 15.20 -0.84
N SER A 4 9.79 16.06 -0.41
CA SER A 4 10.58 15.84 0.81
C SER A 4 9.72 15.67 2.06
N ARG A 5 8.64 16.44 2.21
CA ARG A 5 7.73 16.33 3.35
C ARG A 5 6.95 15.01 3.33
N ILE A 6 6.57 14.52 2.15
CA ILE A 6 5.99 13.17 2.02
C ILE A 6 7.00 12.12 2.48
N ASP A 7 8.24 12.21 2.00
CA ASP A 7 9.28 11.23 2.33
C ASP A 7 9.59 11.23 3.84
N ASP A 8 9.59 12.40 4.49
CA ASP A 8 9.76 12.52 5.93
C ASP A 8 8.62 11.84 6.70
N ILE A 9 7.37 12.05 6.29
CA ILE A 9 6.20 11.37 6.87
C ILE A 9 6.33 9.85 6.71
N VAL A 10 6.76 9.39 5.54
CA VAL A 10 6.97 7.96 5.26
C VAL A 10 8.05 7.37 6.17
N LYS A 11 9.18 8.05 6.31
CA LYS A 11 10.27 7.62 7.20
C LYS A 11 9.84 7.59 8.66
N THR A 12 9.10 8.61 9.12
CA THR A 12 8.55 8.61 10.48
C THR A 12 7.61 7.43 10.70
N ALA A 13 6.69 7.15 9.79
CA ALA A 13 5.78 6.02 9.94
C ALA A 13 6.53 4.67 9.95
N LEU A 14 7.55 4.51 9.09
CA LEU A 14 8.40 3.31 9.09
C LEU A 14 9.14 3.10 10.42
N ALA A 15 9.56 4.20 11.08
CA ALA A 15 10.25 4.12 12.36
C ALA A 15 9.30 3.85 13.54
N GLU A 16 8.09 4.39 13.52
CA GLU A 16 7.19 4.40 14.69
C GLU A 16 6.13 3.29 14.66
N VAL A 17 5.79 2.75 13.48
CA VAL A 17 4.81 1.67 13.39
C VAL A 17 5.42 0.37 13.93
N PRO A 18 4.81 -0.26 14.94
CA PRO A 18 5.36 -1.46 15.53
C PRO A 18 5.22 -2.67 14.61
N SER A 19 6.15 -3.60 14.75
CA SER A 19 6.15 -4.91 14.11
C SER A 19 6.38 -6.00 15.15
N ALA A 20 5.91 -7.23 14.89
CA ALA A 20 6.14 -8.35 15.80
C ALA A 20 7.64 -8.55 16.01
N PHE A 21 8.05 -8.68 17.28
CA PHE A 21 9.47 -8.79 17.68
C PHE A 21 10.37 -7.66 17.15
N ASN A 22 9.80 -6.50 16.80
CA ASN A 22 10.51 -5.41 16.13
C ASN A 22 11.23 -5.87 14.84
N SER A 23 10.66 -6.85 14.13
CA SER A 23 11.25 -7.44 12.92
C SER A 23 11.44 -6.43 11.79
N GLN A 24 10.61 -5.39 11.74
CA GLN A 24 10.65 -4.33 10.74
C GLN A 24 10.65 -4.91 9.31
N SER A 25 9.78 -5.89 9.01
CA SER A 25 9.66 -6.48 7.67
C SER A 25 8.99 -5.56 6.64
N ASN A 26 8.38 -4.46 7.07
CA ASN A 26 7.75 -3.51 6.15
C ASN A 26 8.80 -2.81 5.27
N ARG A 27 8.47 -2.62 3.99
CA ARG A 27 9.28 -1.90 3.00
C ARG A 27 8.41 -0.98 2.18
N VAL A 28 8.97 0.15 1.76
CA VAL A 28 8.22 1.17 1.02
C VAL A 28 9.05 1.74 -0.11
N ILE A 29 8.42 1.94 -1.26
CA ILE A 29 8.93 2.80 -2.34
C ILE A 29 7.95 3.94 -2.57
N VAL A 30 8.43 5.18 -2.52
CA VAL A 30 7.63 6.36 -2.83
C VAL A 30 7.91 6.81 -4.25
N LEU A 31 6.88 6.80 -5.09
CA LEU A 31 6.95 7.24 -6.48
C LEU A 31 6.30 8.62 -6.61
N HIS A 32 7.10 9.59 -7.03
CA HIS A 32 6.68 10.97 -7.29
C HIS A 32 6.72 11.28 -8.78
N GLY A 33 5.88 12.21 -9.24
CA GLY A 33 5.94 12.79 -10.59
C GLY A 33 6.01 11.74 -11.71
N ALA A 34 7.05 11.80 -12.55
CA ALA A 34 7.21 10.88 -13.68
C ALA A 34 7.28 9.40 -13.29
N GLN A 35 7.77 9.06 -12.09
CA GLN A 35 7.81 7.67 -11.62
C GLN A 35 6.42 7.18 -11.23
N HIS A 36 5.60 8.05 -10.63
CA HIS A 36 4.18 7.76 -10.38
C HIS A 36 3.41 7.54 -11.69
N GLU A 37 3.61 8.42 -12.68
CA GLU A 37 2.98 8.24 -13.99
C GLU A 37 3.42 6.95 -14.67
N ARG A 38 4.71 6.58 -14.54
CA ARG A 38 5.25 5.34 -15.10
C ARG A 38 4.57 4.11 -14.51
N LEU A 39 4.34 4.06 -13.20
CA LEU A 39 3.58 2.99 -12.56
C LEU A 39 2.20 2.82 -13.20
N TRP A 40 1.45 3.92 -13.34
CA TRP A 40 0.07 3.83 -13.84
C TRP A 40 0.00 3.53 -15.33
N ASN A 41 1.00 3.93 -16.13
CA ASN A 41 1.13 3.47 -17.52
C ASN A 41 1.35 1.95 -17.60
N ILE A 42 2.27 1.41 -16.78
CA ILE A 42 2.54 -0.03 -16.71
C ILE A 42 1.25 -0.79 -16.34
N THR A 43 0.56 -0.35 -15.30
CA THR A 43 -0.70 -0.96 -14.86
C THR A 43 -1.76 -0.91 -15.94
N GLU A 44 -1.90 0.22 -16.64
CA GLU A 44 -2.86 0.41 -17.72
C GLU A 44 -2.57 -0.54 -18.91
N ASP A 45 -1.31 -0.64 -19.34
CA ASP A 45 -0.90 -1.51 -20.45
C ASP A 45 -1.20 -2.99 -20.15
N ILE A 46 -0.90 -3.44 -18.93
CA ILE A 46 -1.19 -4.81 -18.50
C ILE A 46 -2.71 -5.07 -18.45
N LEU A 47 -3.49 -4.12 -17.92
CA LEU A 47 -4.94 -4.24 -17.86
C LEU A 47 -5.58 -4.24 -19.25
N LYS A 48 -5.06 -3.44 -20.18
CA LYS A 48 -5.57 -3.39 -21.56
C LYS A 48 -5.51 -4.74 -22.26
N ALA A 49 -4.48 -5.53 -21.97
CA ALA A 49 -4.34 -6.88 -22.52
C ALA A 49 -5.28 -7.92 -21.86
N LYS A 50 -5.89 -7.60 -20.72
CA LYS A 50 -6.67 -8.55 -19.89
C LYS A 50 -8.15 -8.19 -19.76
N VAL A 51 -8.49 -6.91 -19.84
CA VAL A 51 -9.85 -6.43 -19.65
C VAL A 51 -10.61 -6.49 -20.98
N PRO A 52 -11.81 -7.10 -21.01
CA PRO A 52 -12.67 -7.07 -22.19
C PRO A 52 -12.98 -5.64 -22.66
N GLU A 53 -13.09 -5.46 -23.97
CA GLU A 53 -13.26 -4.13 -24.59
C GLU A 53 -14.47 -3.38 -24.01
N GLU A 54 -15.57 -4.07 -23.75
CA GLU A 54 -16.79 -3.47 -23.20
C GLU A 54 -16.62 -2.92 -21.77
N LYS A 55 -15.61 -3.40 -21.03
CA LYS A 55 -15.27 -2.93 -19.68
C LYS A 55 -14.08 -1.96 -19.68
N TRP A 56 -13.43 -1.76 -20.82
CA TRP A 56 -12.22 -0.95 -20.92
C TRP A 56 -12.48 0.51 -20.54
N GLY A 57 -13.57 1.12 -21.01
CA GLY A 57 -13.86 2.54 -20.75
C GLY A 57 -13.88 2.89 -19.26
N ARG A 58 -14.46 2.03 -18.43
CA ARG A 58 -14.47 2.20 -16.96
C ARG A 58 -13.07 2.05 -16.35
N THR A 59 -12.30 1.07 -16.83
CA THR A 59 -10.95 0.78 -16.35
C THR A 59 -9.99 1.92 -16.70
N HIS A 60 -10.01 2.36 -17.95
CA HIS A 60 -9.23 3.50 -18.44
C HIS A 60 -9.54 4.78 -17.64
N ALA A 61 -10.81 5.08 -17.37
CA ALA A 61 -11.19 6.22 -16.54
C ALA A 61 -10.63 6.13 -15.11
N LYS A 62 -10.58 4.92 -14.54
CA LYS A 62 -9.98 4.68 -13.21
C LYS A 62 -8.45 4.87 -13.25
N MET A 63 -7.76 4.36 -14.28
CA MET A 63 -6.31 4.56 -14.46
C MET A 63 -5.95 6.05 -14.61
N ALA A 64 -6.72 6.77 -15.43
CA ALA A 64 -6.55 8.21 -15.59
C ALA A 64 -6.77 8.99 -14.29
N MET A 65 -7.68 8.54 -13.42
CA MET A 65 -7.85 9.13 -12.09
C MET A 65 -6.61 8.94 -11.22
N PHE A 66 -6.05 7.73 -11.17
CA PHE A 66 -4.85 7.48 -10.35
C PHE A 66 -3.64 8.23 -10.86
N LYS A 67 -3.42 8.25 -12.18
CA LYS A 67 -2.31 8.97 -12.82
C LYS A 67 -2.36 10.50 -12.61
N ARG A 68 -3.55 11.06 -12.35
CA ARG A 68 -3.74 12.48 -12.03
C ARG A 68 -3.39 12.83 -10.58
N ALA A 69 -3.10 11.85 -9.74
CA ALA A 69 -2.69 12.08 -8.36
C ALA A 69 -1.25 12.61 -8.30
N ALA A 70 -0.78 12.96 -7.09
CA ALA A 70 0.55 13.54 -6.92
C ALA A 70 1.65 12.45 -6.86
N GLY A 71 1.31 11.27 -6.34
CA GLY A 71 2.25 10.18 -6.19
C GLY A 71 1.60 8.88 -5.74
N THR A 72 2.41 7.83 -5.62
CA THR A 72 2.02 6.53 -5.09
C THR A 72 3.05 6.03 -4.09
N ILE A 73 2.59 5.51 -2.96
CA ILE A 73 3.41 4.74 -2.02
C ILE A 73 3.15 3.26 -2.29
N LEU A 74 4.19 2.52 -2.66
CA LEU A 74 4.17 1.06 -2.83
C LEU A 74 4.58 0.42 -1.51
N PHE A 75 3.78 -0.53 -1.02
CA PHE A 75 4.02 -1.26 0.22
C PHE A 75 4.50 -2.66 -0.11
N PHE A 76 5.53 -3.12 0.61
CA PHE A 76 6.00 -4.48 0.49
C PHE A 76 6.27 -5.08 1.87
N VAL A 77 6.21 -6.41 1.93
CA VAL A 77 6.72 -7.21 3.05
C VAL A 77 8.00 -7.90 2.57
N ASP A 78 9.07 -7.79 3.35
CA ASP A 78 10.35 -8.47 3.09
C ASP A 78 10.28 -9.91 3.60
N GLU A 79 10.14 -10.87 2.69
CA GLU A 79 10.00 -12.30 3.01
C GLU A 79 11.27 -12.86 3.66
N GLU A 80 12.46 -12.34 3.38
CA GLU A 80 13.69 -12.82 4.03
C GLU A 80 13.62 -12.59 5.54
N VAL A 81 13.15 -11.40 5.96
CA VAL A 81 12.94 -11.08 7.38
C VAL A 81 11.84 -11.96 8.00
N VAL A 82 10.80 -12.29 7.24
CA VAL A 82 9.70 -13.16 7.68
C VAL A 82 10.22 -14.58 7.90
N GLU A 83 10.95 -15.13 6.92
CA GLU A 83 11.56 -16.47 6.97
C GLU A 83 12.56 -16.58 8.13
N ASP A 84 13.45 -15.61 8.30
CA ASP A 84 14.39 -15.55 9.43
C ASP A 84 13.66 -15.58 10.78
N LEU A 85 12.54 -14.87 10.88
CA LEU A 85 11.74 -14.83 12.10
C LEU A 85 11.00 -16.15 12.34
N GLN A 86 10.55 -16.84 11.28
CA GLN A 86 10.00 -18.20 11.38
C GLN A 86 11.05 -19.20 11.87
N GLU A 87 12.28 -19.10 11.38
CA GLU A 87 13.39 -19.97 11.81
C GLU A 87 13.80 -19.71 13.26
N THR A 88 13.82 -18.44 13.67
CA THR A 88 14.14 -18.01 15.04
C THR A 88 13.05 -18.45 16.03
N TYR A 89 11.78 -18.30 15.65
CA TYR A 89 10.62 -18.58 16.49
C TYR A 89 9.76 -19.72 15.92
N LYS A 90 10.35 -20.91 15.78
CA LYS A 90 9.71 -22.09 15.14
C LYS A 90 8.31 -22.43 15.65
N THR A 91 8.05 -22.23 16.95
CA THR A 91 6.73 -22.47 17.55
C THR A 91 5.63 -21.58 16.95
N TYR A 92 5.99 -20.42 16.41
CA TYR A 92 5.10 -19.44 15.80
C TYR A 92 5.28 -19.32 14.29
N ALA A 93 6.01 -20.25 13.64
CA ALA A 93 6.35 -20.15 12.22
C ALA A 93 5.11 -19.90 11.34
N ASP A 94 4.00 -20.60 11.59
CA ASP A 94 2.77 -20.41 10.81
C ASP A 94 2.05 -19.08 11.10
N THR A 95 2.38 -18.42 12.22
CA THR A 95 1.76 -17.15 12.64
C THR A 95 2.56 -15.93 12.18
N VAL A 96 3.87 -16.07 12.02
CA VAL A 96 4.77 -14.97 11.64
C VAL A 96 4.33 -14.24 10.36
N PRO A 97 3.95 -14.91 9.24
CA PRO A 97 3.48 -14.22 8.04
C PRO A 97 2.23 -13.36 8.30
N PHE A 98 1.35 -13.81 9.20
CA PHE A 98 0.16 -13.05 9.57
C PHE A 98 0.53 -11.78 10.35
N TRP A 99 1.50 -11.85 11.26
CA TRP A 99 2.00 -10.67 11.98
C TRP A 99 2.69 -9.67 11.04
N ALA A 100 3.40 -10.16 10.03
CA ALA A 100 3.99 -9.30 9.00
C ALA A 100 2.90 -8.53 8.23
N ALA A 101 1.83 -9.22 7.80
CA ALA A 101 0.68 -8.59 7.15
C ALA A 101 -0.07 -7.60 8.08
N GLN A 102 -0.16 -7.87 9.39
CA GLN A 102 -0.72 -6.93 10.35
C GLN A 102 0.11 -5.65 10.47
N SER A 103 1.44 -5.79 10.59
CA SER A 103 2.39 -4.68 10.64
C SER A 103 2.30 -3.81 9.37
N ASP A 104 2.19 -4.44 8.20
CA ASP A 104 1.99 -3.73 6.93
C ASP A 104 0.64 -3.00 6.90
N GLY A 105 -0.44 -3.65 7.33
CA GLY A 105 -1.76 -3.00 7.46
C GLY A 105 -1.77 -1.80 8.42
N MET A 106 -1.04 -1.89 9.54
CA MET A 106 -0.83 -0.77 10.45
C MET A 106 -0.10 0.38 9.77
N LEU A 107 0.96 0.09 9.00
CA LEU A 107 1.73 1.10 8.27
C LEU A 107 0.89 1.79 7.18
N GLN A 108 0.13 1.02 6.41
CA GLN A 108 -0.78 1.55 5.40
C GLN A 108 -1.81 2.50 6.02
N TYR A 109 -2.39 2.13 7.17
CA TYR A 109 -3.34 2.98 7.88
C TYR A 109 -2.69 4.22 8.50
N ALA A 110 -1.51 4.07 9.10
CA ALA A 110 -0.75 5.18 9.66
C ALA A 110 -0.43 6.22 8.57
N LEU A 111 0.06 5.79 7.41
CA LEU A 111 0.36 6.70 6.30
C LEU A 111 -0.89 7.36 5.73
N TRP A 112 -2.00 6.62 5.61
CA TRP A 112 -3.27 7.24 5.23
C TRP A 112 -3.64 8.37 6.20
N THR A 113 -3.62 8.10 7.51
CA THR A 113 -4.06 9.08 8.51
C THR A 113 -3.11 10.28 8.63
N LEU A 114 -1.79 10.05 8.55
CA LEU A 114 -0.79 11.12 8.54
C LEU A 114 -0.94 12.04 7.33
N LEU A 115 -1.13 11.47 6.13
CA LEU A 115 -1.39 12.26 4.92
C LEU A 115 -2.71 13.04 5.04
N ALA A 116 -3.76 12.42 5.58
CA ALA A 116 -5.04 13.09 5.80
C ALA A 116 -4.91 14.25 6.81
N GLY A 117 -4.08 14.11 7.84
CA GLY A 117 -3.74 15.18 8.79
C GLY A 117 -3.06 16.39 8.15
N GLU A 118 -2.35 16.17 7.03
CA GLU A 118 -1.75 17.21 6.18
C GLU A 118 -2.70 17.71 5.08
N GLY A 119 -3.98 17.32 5.11
CA GLY A 119 -4.98 17.70 4.10
C GLY A 119 -4.80 17.02 2.74
N ILE A 120 -4.12 15.87 2.70
CA ILE A 120 -3.88 15.10 1.47
C ILE A 120 -4.88 13.97 1.35
N GLY A 121 -5.50 13.87 0.18
CA GLY A 121 -6.40 12.77 -0.16
C GLY A 121 -5.59 11.53 -0.54
N ALA A 122 -6.10 10.36 -0.16
CA ALA A 122 -5.51 9.09 -0.55
C ALA A 122 -6.57 8.01 -0.81
N ASN A 123 -6.17 6.98 -1.54
CA ASN A 123 -6.92 5.74 -1.69
C ASN A 123 -5.96 4.56 -1.83
N LEU A 124 -6.32 3.42 -1.24
CA LEU A 124 -5.51 2.20 -1.27
C LEU A 124 -5.98 1.27 -2.41
N GLN A 125 -5.04 0.83 -3.24
CA GLN A 125 -5.25 -0.07 -4.38
C GLN A 125 -4.46 -1.37 -4.21
N HIS A 126 -4.92 -2.40 -4.94
CA HIS A 126 -4.32 -3.73 -4.95
C HIS A 126 -4.27 -4.25 -6.40
N TYR A 127 -3.25 -3.82 -7.14
CA TYR A 127 -2.90 -4.36 -8.45
C TYR A 127 -1.83 -5.43 -8.37
N ASN A 128 -1.32 -5.74 -7.19
CA ASN A 128 -0.58 -6.98 -6.93
C ASN A 128 -1.52 -8.20 -7.05
N PRO A 129 -1.04 -9.37 -7.53
CA PRO A 129 0.31 -9.62 -8.03
C PRO A 129 0.51 -9.24 -9.51
N LEU A 130 -0.50 -8.62 -10.14
CA LEU A 130 -0.55 -8.39 -11.59
C LEU A 130 0.61 -7.52 -12.10
N ILE A 131 1.07 -6.57 -11.29
CA ILE A 131 2.11 -5.61 -11.67
C ILE A 131 3.50 -5.94 -11.08
N ASP A 132 3.59 -6.98 -10.24
CA ASP A 132 4.77 -7.24 -9.39
C ASP A 132 6.04 -7.39 -10.21
N GLU A 133 6.05 -8.26 -11.23
CA GLU A 133 7.22 -8.49 -12.08
C GLU A 133 7.72 -7.20 -12.75
N GLN A 134 6.79 -6.35 -13.20
CA GLN A 134 7.16 -5.08 -13.83
C GLN A 134 7.67 -4.07 -12.80
N VAL A 135 7.09 -4.04 -11.60
CA VAL A 135 7.55 -3.20 -10.49
C VAL A 135 8.97 -3.62 -10.09
N GLU A 136 9.19 -4.91 -9.87
CA GLU A 136 10.50 -5.48 -9.55
C GLU A 136 11.55 -5.08 -10.59
N ARG A 137 11.24 -5.29 -11.88
CA ARG A 137 12.16 -4.99 -12.98
C ARG A 137 12.46 -3.50 -13.13
N VAL A 138 11.45 -2.64 -13.01
CA VAL A 138 11.58 -1.21 -13.32
C VAL A 138 12.32 -0.45 -12.23
N TRP A 139 12.06 -0.79 -10.97
CA TRP A 139 12.68 -0.12 -9.81
C TRP A 139 13.77 -0.96 -9.14
N ASN A 140 14.17 -2.09 -9.76
CA ASN A 140 15.18 -3.01 -9.25
C ASN A 140 14.91 -3.40 -7.79
N VAL A 141 13.66 -3.78 -7.53
CA VAL A 141 13.20 -4.19 -6.20
C VAL A 141 13.72 -5.61 -5.92
N PRO A 142 14.24 -5.90 -4.71
CA PRO A 142 14.57 -7.26 -4.31
C PRO A 142 13.39 -8.22 -4.49
N LYS A 143 13.65 -9.48 -4.85
CA LYS A 143 12.59 -10.47 -5.11
C LYS A 143 11.85 -10.90 -3.84
N GLU A 144 12.52 -10.72 -2.72
CA GLU A 144 12.10 -11.00 -1.36
C GLU A 144 11.02 -9.99 -0.92
N TRP A 145 10.98 -8.80 -1.53
CA TRP A 145 9.98 -7.78 -1.23
C TRP A 145 8.68 -8.07 -1.99
N LYS A 146 7.69 -8.61 -1.29
CA LYS A 146 6.37 -8.92 -1.85
C LYS A 146 5.46 -7.71 -1.80
N LEU A 147 5.03 -7.24 -2.98
CA LEU A 147 4.13 -6.09 -3.10
C LEU A 147 2.78 -6.42 -2.46
N SER A 148 2.37 -5.62 -1.47
CA SER A 148 1.15 -5.84 -0.71
C SER A 148 0.05 -4.83 -1.04
N GLY A 149 0.40 -3.61 -1.44
CA GLY A 149 -0.58 -2.56 -1.75
C GLY A 149 0.03 -1.30 -2.37
N GLN A 150 -0.84 -0.42 -2.87
CA GLN A 150 -0.44 0.85 -3.50
C GLN A 150 -1.34 1.99 -3.00
N LEU A 151 -0.82 2.88 -2.15
CA LEU A 151 -1.54 4.06 -1.66
C LEU A 151 -1.31 5.24 -2.60
N VAL A 152 -2.34 5.58 -3.36
CA VAL A 152 -2.32 6.71 -4.29
C VAL A 152 -2.69 7.97 -3.53
N PHE A 153 -1.84 9.00 -3.56
CA PHE A 153 -2.03 10.22 -2.80
C PHE A 153 -2.00 11.48 -3.68
N GLY A 154 -2.75 12.51 -3.30
CA GLY A 154 -2.82 13.77 -4.03
C GLY A 154 -3.79 14.79 -3.44
N GLY A 155 -4.07 15.85 -4.20
CA GLY A 155 -5.03 16.86 -3.80
C GLY A 155 -6.46 16.30 -3.64
N ILE A 156 -7.21 16.82 -2.67
CA ILE A 156 -8.61 16.45 -2.45
C ILE A 156 -9.48 17.16 -3.49
N THR A 157 -10.03 16.42 -4.45
CA THR A 157 -10.85 16.98 -5.55
C THR A 157 -12.36 16.83 -5.33
N GLY A 158 -12.77 16.27 -4.19
CA GLY A 158 -14.18 16.04 -3.88
C GLY A 158 -14.38 15.47 -2.48
N LYS A 159 -15.63 15.43 -2.02
CA LYS A 159 -15.98 14.82 -0.75
C LYS A 159 -16.03 13.29 -0.89
N PRO A 160 -15.61 12.52 0.13
CA PRO A 160 -15.81 11.08 0.13
C PRO A 160 -17.31 10.76 0.14
N GLY A 161 -17.68 9.60 -0.40
CA GLY A 161 -19.03 9.07 -0.28
C GLY A 161 -19.39 8.75 1.17
N SER A 162 -20.68 8.51 1.43
CA SER A 162 -21.12 8.05 2.75
C SER A 162 -20.50 6.69 3.10
N LYS A 163 -20.16 6.50 4.37
CA LYS A 163 -19.65 5.23 4.90
C LYS A 163 -20.73 4.59 5.77
N GLY A 164 -21.14 3.37 5.42
CA GLY A 164 -22.01 2.55 6.26
C GLY A 164 -21.25 1.91 7.41
N TYR A 165 -21.97 1.58 8.48
CA TYR A 165 -21.43 0.88 9.65
C TYR A 165 -22.34 -0.29 10.03
N MET A 166 -21.72 -1.42 10.39
CA MET A 166 -22.42 -2.50 11.08
C MET A 166 -22.80 -2.08 12.51
N PRO A 167 -23.82 -2.70 13.13
CA PRO A 167 -24.14 -2.50 14.54
C PRO A 167 -22.91 -2.74 15.45
N MET A 168 -22.80 -1.96 16.52
CA MET A 168 -21.61 -1.99 17.39
C MET A 168 -21.64 -3.19 18.35
N GLU A 169 -22.83 -3.60 18.76
CA GLU A 169 -23.10 -4.79 19.57
C GLU A 169 -22.60 -6.09 18.92
N ASP A 170 -22.53 -6.15 17.58
CA ASP A 170 -21.99 -7.28 16.83
C ASP A 170 -20.46 -7.29 16.80
N ARG A 171 -19.82 -6.17 17.16
CA ARG A 171 -18.37 -5.93 16.96
C ARG A 171 -17.62 -5.55 18.24
N PHE A 172 -18.32 -5.25 19.33
CA PHE A 172 -17.75 -4.81 20.59
C PHE A 172 -18.41 -5.51 21.77
N LYS A 173 -17.58 -6.06 22.67
CA LYS A 173 -18.00 -6.64 23.95
C LYS A 173 -17.10 -6.10 25.05
N SER A 174 -17.68 -5.78 26.20
CA SER A 174 -16.96 -5.34 27.39
C SER A 174 -17.38 -6.17 28.59
N TYR A 175 -16.40 -6.61 29.37
CA TYR A 175 -16.59 -7.32 30.64
C TYR A 175 -15.75 -6.58 31.68
N ALA A 176 -16.30 -6.34 32.86
CA ALA A 176 -15.64 -5.67 33.98
C ALA A 176 -15.13 -6.69 35.00
#